data_AF-A0A7T8HJX2-F1
#
_entry.id   AF-A0A7T8HJX2-F1
#
_cell.length_a   1.000
_cell.length_b   1.000
_cell.length_c   1.000
_cell.angle_alpha   90.00
_cell.angle_beta   90.00
_cell.angle_gamma   90.00
#
_symmetry.space_group_name_H-M   'P 1'
#
loop_
_entity.id
_entity.type
_entity.pdbx_description
1 polymer ?
#
loop_
_entity_poly.entity_id
_entity_poly.type
_entity_poly.pdbx_seq_one_letter_code
_entity_poly.pdbx_strand_id
1 'polypeptide(L)'
;MRTADLLHRAGIPTIIEIVVRQSGMAAWKTVNLPYYSLSDMICTSDSRTRSGTSDLKCPYSVGCASAVNMAKTWNSSPELRQATTLLEARRAATRLARISRHL
;
A
#
# COMPACT_ATOMS: atom_id res chain seq x y z
N MET A 1 -4.00 3.71 -31.15
CA MET A 1 -3.10 4.16 -30.07
C MET A 1 -3.97 4.44 -28.85
N ARG A 2 -3.75 3.77 -27.72
CA ARG A 2 -4.66 3.92 -26.55
C ARG A 2 -4.24 5.13 -25.72
N THR A 3 -5.17 5.77 -25.05
CA THR A 3 -4.90 6.90 -24.14
C THR A 3 -3.89 6.54 -23.05
N ALA A 4 -3.89 5.29 -22.57
CA ALA A 4 -2.89 4.79 -21.63
C ALA A 4 -1.44 4.84 -22.18
N ASP A 5 -1.25 4.59 -23.48
CA ASP A 5 0.07 4.62 -24.11
C ASP A 5 0.62 6.06 -24.21
N LEU A 6 -0.27 7.03 -24.43
CA LEU A 6 0.07 8.45 -24.45
C LEU A 6 0.44 8.96 -23.06
N LEU A 7 -0.33 8.59 -22.03
CA LEU A 7 -0.02 8.92 -20.64
C LEU A 7 1.33 8.33 -20.21
N HIS A 8 1.61 7.09 -20.62
CA HIS A 8 2.89 6.44 -20.35
C HIS A 8 4.06 7.19 -20.98
N ARG A 9 3.94 7.58 -22.26
CA ARG A 9 4.96 8.35 -22.97
C ARG A 9 5.18 9.75 -22.37
N ALA A 10 4.12 10.36 -21.85
CA ALA A 10 4.18 11.64 -21.17
C ALA A 10 4.70 11.54 -19.71
N GLY A 11 4.97 10.33 -19.21
CA GLY A 11 5.40 10.10 -17.82
C GLY A 11 4.30 10.37 -16.78
N ILE A 12 3.03 10.43 -17.21
CA ILE A 12 1.90 10.74 -16.34
C ILE A 12 1.43 9.43 -15.66
N PRO A 13 1.38 9.39 -14.32
CA PRO A 13 0.93 8.19 -13.60
C PRO A 13 -0.58 7.99 -13.75
N THR A 14 -1.02 6.74 -13.80
CA THR A 14 -2.45 6.39 -13.82
C THR A 14 -3.08 6.59 -12.44
N ILE A 15 -4.42 6.64 -12.39
CA ILE A 15 -5.16 6.70 -11.11
C ILE A 15 -4.80 5.51 -10.22
N ILE A 16 -4.68 4.30 -10.80
CA ILE A 16 -4.29 3.09 -10.08
C ILE A 16 -2.91 3.27 -9.45
N GLU A 17 -1.94 3.78 -10.21
CA GLU A 17 -0.60 4.04 -9.67
C GLU A 17 -0.61 5.06 -8.52
N ILE A 18 -1.42 6.10 -8.65
CA ILE A 18 -1.56 7.12 -7.61
C ILE A 18 -2.15 6.48 -6.35
N VAL A 19 -3.25 5.72 -6.47
CA VAL A 19 -3.92 5.07 -5.34
C VAL A 19 -2.98 4.08 -4.66
N VAL A 20 -2.35 3.17 -5.41
CA VAL A 20 -1.44 2.17 -4.85
C VAL A 20 -0.26 2.82 -4.13
N ARG A 21 0.33 3.86 -4.72
CA ARG A 21 1.45 4.58 -4.11
C ARG A 21 1.04 5.29 -2.81
N GLN A 22 -0.11 5.97 -2.81
CA GLN A 22 -0.58 6.70 -1.63
C GLN A 22 -1.02 5.75 -0.52
N SER A 23 -1.75 4.68 -0.86
CA SER A 23 -2.17 3.65 0.09
C SER A 23 -0.98 2.92 0.72
N GLY A 24 0.04 2.57 -0.07
CA GLY A 24 1.26 1.95 0.47
C GLY A 24 2.01 2.88 1.43
N MET A 25 2.13 4.17 1.07
CA MET A 25 2.74 5.16 1.96
C MET A 25 1.94 5.36 3.25
N ALA A 26 0.61 5.46 3.16
CA ALA A 26 -0.26 5.61 4.31
C ALA A 26 -0.20 4.37 5.21
N ALA A 27 -0.18 3.16 4.65
CA ALA A 27 -0.02 1.93 5.39
C ALA A 27 1.32 1.87 6.13
N TRP A 28 2.42 2.21 5.46
CA TRP A 28 3.74 2.24 6.10
C TRP A 28 3.80 3.23 7.25
N LYS A 29 3.26 4.44 7.07
CA LYS A 29 3.20 5.46 8.13
C LYS A 29 2.35 5.00 9.31
N THR A 30 1.22 4.34 9.03
CA THR A 30 0.33 3.78 10.04
C THR A 30 1.03 2.75 10.92
N VAL A 31 1.88 1.91 10.33
CA VAL A 31 2.58 0.85 11.07
C VAL A 31 3.85 1.37 11.78
N ASN A 32 4.61 2.26 11.15
CA ASN A 32 5.96 2.62 11.60
C ASN A 32 6.05 3.98 12.30
N LEU A 33 5.07 4.87 12.11
CA LEU A 33 5.07 6.18 12.78
C LEU A 33 4.05 6.18 13.93
N PRO A 34 4.51 6.40 15.17
CA PRO A 34 3.60 6.57 16.29
C PRO A 34 2.74 7.84 16.08
N TYR A 35 1.48 7.76 16.50
CA TYR A 35 0.51 8.88 16.41
C TYR A 35 0.19 9.38 15.00
N TYR A 36 0.38 8.56 13.97
CA TYR A 36 -0.14 8.89 12.65
C TYR A 36 -1.68 8.93 12.69
N SER A 37 -2.28 9.96 12.09
CA SER A 37 -3.73 10.21 12.11
C SER A 37 -4.61 9.07 11.58
N LEU A 38 -4.03 8.12 10.86
CA LEU A 38 -4.73 6.97 10.29
C LEU A 38 -4.30 5.64 10.96
N SER A 39 -3.73 5.71 12.17
CA SER A 39 -3.24 4.54 12.91
C SER A 39 -4.26 3.41 12.99
N ASP A 40 -5.53 3.77 13.12
CA ASP A 40 -6.62 2.83 13.39
C ASP A 40 -7.27 2.29 12.11
N MET A 41 -6.78 2.70 10.92
CA MET A 41 -7.37 2.27 9.64
C MET A 41 -7.05 0.80 9.30
N ILE A 42 -5.96 0.26 9.82
CA ILE A 42 -5.56 -1.13 9.61
C ILE A 42 -5.12 -1.77 10.93
N CYS A 43 -5.53 -3.01 11.15
CA CYS A 43 -5.28 -3.75 12.39
C CYS A 43 -4.44 -5.00 12.09
N THR A 44 -3.80 -5.57 13.10
CA THR A 44 -3.14 -6.88 12.97
C THR A 44 -4.15 -7.97 12.69
N SER A 45 -3.85 -8.87 11.74
CA SER A 45 -4.66 -10.07 11.53
C SER A 45 -4.64 -10.96 12.76
N ASP A 46 -5.77 -11.59 13.09
CA ASP A 46 -5.95 -12.35 14.33
C ASP A 46 -4.96 -13.54 14.43
N SER A 47 -4.47 -13.76 15.65
CA SER A 47 -3.49 -14.77 16.07
C SER A 47 -3.86 -16.22 15.75
N ARG A 48 -5.16 -16.51 15.54
CA ARG A 48 -5.65 -17.85 15.18
C ARG A 48 -5.32 -18.24 13.74
N THR A 49 -5.02 -17.27 12.89
CA THR A 49 -4.58 -17.48 11.51
C THR A 49 -3.07 -17.70 11.50
N ARG A 50 -2.65 -18.98 11.58
CA ARG A 50 -1.33 -19.59 11.32
C ARG A 50 -0.07 -18.70 11.46
N SER A 51 0.88 -19.17 12.25
CA SER A 51 2.20 -18.63 12.64
C SER A 51 3.16 -18.08 11.56
N GLY A 52 2.74 -17.87 10.31
CA GLY A 52 3.52 -17.22 9.25
C GLY A 52 3.06 -15.80 8.88
N THR A 53 2.01 -15.26 9.51
CA THR A 53 1.35 -14.00 9.11
C THR A 53 1.35 -12.89 10.16
N SER A 54 2.28 -12.90 11.12
CA SER A 54 2.34 -11.92 12.22
C SER A 54 2.41 -10.46 11.76
N ASP A 55 2.84 -10.22 10.52
CA ASP A 55 3.00 -8.88 9.94
C ASP A 55 1.97 -8.55 8.84
N LEU A 56 0.94 -9.39 8.67
CA LEU A 56 -0.20 -9.06 7.81
C LEU A 56 -1.18 -8.14 8.55
N LYS A 57 -1.82 -7.26 7.77
CA LYS A 57 -2.81 -6.30 8.27
C LYS A 57 -4.17 -6.54 7.65
N CYS A 58 -5.21 -6.39 8.46
CA CYS A 58 -6.60 -6.35 8.03
C CYS A 58 -7.08 -4.90 8.00
N PRO A 59 -7.99 -4.54 7.08
CA PRO A 59 -8.67 -3.25 7.18
C PRO A 59 -9.56 -3.21 8.42
N TYR A 60 -9.64 -2.05 9.08
CA TYR A 60 -10.56 -1.86 10.20
C TYR A 60 -12.03 -2.02 9.79
N SER A 61 -12.38 -1.54 8.59
CA SER A 61 -13.70 -1.72 8.00
C SER A 61 -13.57 -2.04 6.51
N VAL A 62 -14.29 -3.09 6.08
CA VAL A 62 -14.35 -3.50 4.66
C VAL A 62 -15.12 -2.49 3.81
N GLY A 63 -16.00 -1.69 4.42
CA GLY A 63 -16.71 -0.61 3.72
C GLY A 63 -15.84 0.61 3.41
N CYS A 64 -14.67 0.72 4.05
CA CYS A 64 -13.73 1.81 3.81
C CYS A 64 -12.70 1.42 2.74
N ALA A 65 -12.88 1.91 1.51
CA ALA A 65 -11.96 1.64 0.41
C ALA A 65 -10.51 2.02 0.73
N SER A 66 -10.29 3.10 1.48
CA SER A 66 -8.96 3.54 1.91
C SER A 66 -8.29 2.51 2.82
N ALA A 67 -9.00 2.02 3.85
CA ALA A 67 -8.51 0.99 4.75
C ALA A 67 -8.20 -0.32 4.00
N VAL A 68 -9.11 -0.73 3.11
CA VAL A 68 -8.94 -1.91 2.26
C VAL A 68 -7.70 -1.78 1.36
N ASN A 69 -7.53 -0.62 0.71
CA ASN A 69 -6.39 -0.39 -0.17
C ASN A 69 -5.07 -0.34 0.62
N MET A 70 -5.06 0.25 1.81
CA MET A 70 -3.90 0.24 2.72
C MET A 70 -3.51 -1.19 3.11
N ALA A 71 -4.48 -1.99 3.59
CA ALA A 71 -4.23 -3.38 3.97
C ALA A 71 -3.75 -4.23 2.78
N LYS A 72 -4.39 -4.10 1.61
CA LYS A 72 -3.96 -4.80 0.38
C LYS A 72 -2.54 -4.42 -0.03
N THR A 73 -2.23 -3.12 -0.11
CA THR A 73 -0.89 -2.66 -0.52
C THR A 73 0.20 -3.07 0.44
N TRP A 74 -0.08 -3.04 1.76
CA TRP A 74 0.82 -3.57 2.79
C TRP A 74 1.09 -5.06 2.61
N ASN A 75 0.03 -5.86 2.51
CA ASN A 75 0.14 -7.31 2.42
C ASN A 75 0.80 -7.77 1.10
N SER A 76 0.59 -7.02 0.01
CA SER A 76 1.12 -7.33 -1.32
C SER A 76 2.59 -6.94 -1.53
N SER A 77 3.22 -6.12 -0.66
CA SER A 77 4.63 -5.73 -0.82
C SER A 77 5.46 -6.09 0.42
N PRO A 78 6.23 -7.19 0.37
CA PRO A 78 7.24 -7.49 1.38
C PRO A 78 8.27 -6.39 1.56
N GLU A 79 8.69 -5.71 0.48
CA GLU A 79 9.68 -4.64 0.53
C GLU A 79 9.16 -3.41 1.27
N LEU A 80 7.86 -3.13 1.16
CA LEU A 80 7.22 -2.07 1.93
C LEU A 80 7.25 -2.40 3.43
N ARG A 81 7.05 -3.68 3.79
CA ARG A 81 7.09 -4.13 5.20
C ARG A 81 8.50 -4.10 5.79
N GLN A 82 9.50 -4.41 4.98
CA GLN A 82 10.91 -4.39 5.38
C GLN A 82 11.53 -2.99 5.37
N ALA A 83 10.85 -1.99 4.79
CA ALA A 83 11.36 -0.63 4.72
C ALA A 83 11.48 -0.01 6.12
N THR A 84 12.68 0.49 6.44
CA THR A 84 12.98 1.11 7.73
C THR A 84 12.90 2.64 7.67
N THR A 85 13.05 3.20 6.47
CA THR A 85 12.99 4.65 6.24
C THR A 85 11.82 5.05 5.35
N LEU A 86 11.38 6.30 5.48
CA LEU A 86 10.36 6.89 4.59
C LEU A 86 10.77 6.84 3.10
N LEU A 87 12.07 6.96 2.81
CA LEU A 87 12.58 6.92 1.44
C LEU A 87 12.47 5.50 0.85
N GLU A 88 12.82 4.48 1.63
CA GLU A 88 12.68 3.07 1.25
C GLU A 88 11.21 2.72 1.02
N ALA A 89 10.34 3.11 1.94
CA ALA A 89 8.90 2.91 1.82
C ALA A 89 8.34 3.56 0.55
N ARG A 90 8.78 4.78 0.24
CA ARG A 90 8.39 5.48 -1.00
C ARG A 90 8.86 4.74 -2.25
N ARG A 91 10.08 4.20 -2.24
CA ARG A 91 10.62 3.41 -3.36
C ARG A 91 9.83 2.11 -3.54
N ALA A 92 9.54 1.39 -2.46
CA ALA A 92 8.74 0.17 -2.48
C ALA A 92 7.31 0.43 -3.00
N ALA A 93 6.61 1.42 -2.44
CA ALA A 93 5.25 1.80 -2.87
C ALA A 93 5.21 2.25 -4.34
N THR A 94 6.22 2.98 -4.81
CA THR A 94 6.31 3.40 -6.22
C THR A 94 6.55 2.21 -7.15
N ARG A 95 7.36 1.23 -6.72
CA ARG A 95 7.59 -0.01 -7.47
C ARG A 95 6.29 -0.83 -7.59
N LEU A 96 5.59 -1.01 -6.47
CA LEU A 96 4.30 -1.70 -6.43
C LEU A 96 3.26 -1.03 -7.35
N ALA A 97 3.20 0.30 -7.32
CA ALA A 97 2.31 1.08 -8.19
C ALA A 97 2.58 0.79 -9.67
N ARG A 98 3.84 0.81 -10.11
CA ARG A 98 4.23 0.51 -11.49
C ARG A 98 3.84 -0.90 -11.93
N ILE A 99 3.99 -1.88 -11.06
CA ILE A 99 3.56 -3.27 -11.32
C ILE A 99 2.04 -3.34 -11.47
N SER A 100 1.32 -2.62 -10.61
CA SER A 100 -0.15 -2.61 -10.58
C SER A 100 -0.80 -1.79 -11.70
N ARG A 101 0.00 -1.12 -12.55
CA ARG A 101 -0.49 -0.26 -13.65
C ARG A 101 -1.37 -1.01 -14.66
N HIS A 102 -1.14 -2.33 -14.81
CA HIS A 102 -1.77 -3.16 -15.84
C HIS A 102 -2.85 -4.10 -15.32
N LEU A 103 -3.19 -3.99 -14.04
CA LEU A 103 -4.33 -4.68 -13.41
C LEU A 103 -5.62 -3.91 -13.68
#